data_AF-A0A7X7GH24-F1
#
_entry.id   AF-A0A7X7GH24-F1
#
_cell.length_a   1.000
_cell.length_b   1.000
_cell.length_c   1.000
_cell.angle_alpha   90.00
_cell.angle_beta   90.00
_cell.angle_gamma   90.00
#
_symmetry.space_group_name_H-M   'P 1'
#
loop_
_entity.id
_entity.type
_entity.pdbx_description
1 polymer ?
#
loop_
_entity_poly.entity_id
_entity_poly.type
_entity_poly.pdbx_seq_one_letter_code
_entity_poly.pdbx_strand_id
1 'polypeptide(L)'
;MEVDPDALRTFATSLTSITDRMAEWDIGTPFERSLAAMPGTSLGQQSVNGSQLTATALGNVCLRLLEVVDIANGTADNYQITEEDFAAALSAMDTEIRTPDR
;
A
#
# COMPACT_ATOMS: atom_id res chain seq x y z
N MET A 1 22.07 -1.93 -8.51
CA MET A 1 20.68 -1.43 -8.61
C MET A 1 20.55 -0.43 -7.49
N GLU A 2 20.38 0.84 -7.81
CA GLU A 2 20.25 1.93 -6.83
C GLU A 2 18.77 2.00 -6.45
N VAL A 3 18.48 1.85 -5.16
CA VAL A 3 17.12 1.97 -4.62
C VAL A 3 17.01 3.36 -4.03
N ASP A 4 15.99 4.12 -4.42
CA ASP A 4 15.64 5.41 -3.83
C ASP A 4 14.58 5.20 -2.74
N PRO A 5 14.94 5.26 -1.44
CA PRO A 5 14.01 5.04 -0.33
C PRO A 5 12.91 6.10 -0.27
N ASP A 6 13.18 7.33 -0.68
CA ASP A 6 12.22 8.43 -0.61
C ASP A 6 11.17 8.31 -1.72
N ALA A 7 11.57 7.84 -2.90
CA ALA A 7 10.64 7.47 -3.96
C ALA A 7 9.71 6.32 -3.52
N LEU A 8 10.24 5.31 -2.82
CA LEU A 8 9.43 4.21 -2.29
C LEU A 8 8.40 4.68 -1.23
N ARG A 9 8.81 5.57 -0.32
CA ARG A 9 7.90 6.17 0.68
C ARG A 9 6.83 7.05 0.04
N THR A 10 7.19 7.80 -1.01
CA THR A 10 6.25 8.62 -1.78
C THR A 10 5.22 7.74 -2.50
N PHE A 11 5.67 6.63 -3.07
CA PHE A 11 4.81 5.64 -3.70
C PHE A 11 3.85 5.00 -2.67
N ALA A 12 4.35 4.58 -1.52
CA ALA A 12 3.56 4.05 -0.41
C ALA A 12 2.48 5.03 0.07
N THR A 13 2.84 6.31 0.23
CA THR A 13 1.90 7.38 0.60
C THR A 13 0.80 7.55 -0.44
N SER A 14 1.17 7.51 -1.73
CA SER A 14 0.21 7.64 -2.84
C SER A 14 -0.79 6.48 -2.87
N LEU A 15 -0.30 5.24 -2.66
CA LEU A 15 -1.16 4.06 -2.60
C LEU A 15 -2.12 4.10 -1.41
N THR A 16 -1.64 4.53 -0.23
CA THR A 16 -2.48 4.70 0.96
C THR A 16 -3.61 5.71 0.70
N SER A 17 -3.27 6.84 0.07
CA SER A 17 -4.28 7.84 -0.32
C SER A 17 -5.32 7.29 -1.31
N ILE A 18 -4.91 6.45 -2.26
CA ILE A 18 -5.83 5.78 -3.18
C ILE A 18 -6.76 4.83 -2.42
N THR A 19 -6.22 4.02 -1.50
CA THR A 19 -7.04 3.08 -0.71
C THR A 19 -8.05 3.80 0.18
N ASP A 20 -7.68 4.93 0.78
CA ASP A 20 -8.60 5.74 1.59
C ASP A 20 -9.78 6.24 0.73
N ARG A 21 -9.47 6.76 -0.47
CA ARG A 21 -10.50 7.21 -1.42
C ARG A 21 -11.40 6.08 -1.92
N MET A 22 -10.86 4.87 -2.04
CA MET A 22 -11.65 3.68 -2.43
C MET A 22 -12.57 3.23 -1.30
N ALA A 23 -12.15 3.36 -0.04
CA ALA A 23 -12.99 3.06 1.12
C ALA A 23 -14.20 4.00 1.24
N GLU A 24 -14.13 5.20 0.67
CA GLU A 24 -15.23 6.16 0.61
C GLU A 24 -16.25 5.87 -0.50
N TRP A 25 -15.99 4.91 -1.40
CA TRP A 25 -16.90 4.64 -2.52
C TRP A 25 -18.21 4.03 -2.05
N ASP A 26 -19.32 4.71 -2.36
CA ASP A 26 -20.66 4.17 -2.20
C ASP A 26 -20.97 3.16 -3.31
N ILE A 27 -20.70 1.90 -2.98
CA ILE A 27 -21.00 0.74 -3.81
C ILE A 27 -22.41 0.19 -3.57
N GLY A 28 -23.15 0.66 -2.55
CA GLY A 28 -24.43 0.08 -2.15
C GLY A 28 -25.61 0.72 -2.88
N THR A 29 -25.67 2.06 -2.85
CA THR A 29 -26.78 2.84 -3.43
C THR A 29 -27.09 2.48 -4.88
N PRO A 30 -26.12 2.23 -5.79
CA PRO A 30 -26.44 1.82 -7.16
C PRO A 30 -27.27 0.53 -7.22
N PHE A 31 -26.96 -0.47 -6.40
CA PHE A 31 -27.71 -1.74 -6.37
C PHE A 31 -29.08 -1.58 -5.73
N GLU A 32 -29.22 -0.74 -4.70
CA GLU A 32 -30.51 -0.42 -4.09
C GLU A 32 -31.45 0.25 -5.09
N ARG A 33 -30.93 1.16 -5.93
CA ARG A 33 -31.71 1.79 -7.01
C ARG A 33 -32.15 0.77 -8.05
N SER A 34 -31.29 -0.17 -8.42
CA SER A 34 -31.64 -1.25 -9.34
C SER A 34 -32.73 -2.18 -8.78
N LEU A 35 -32.68 -2.48 -7.48
CA LEU A 35 -33.71 -3.25 -6.79
C LEU A 35 -35.08 -2.55 -6.85
N ALA A 36 -35.12 -1.25 -6.56
CA ALA A 36 -36.36 -0.47 -6.55
C ALA A 36 -37.02 -0.34 -7.94
N ALA A 37 -36.24 -0.43 -9.02
CA ALA A 37 -36.74 -0.25 -10.39
C ALA A 37 -37.52 -1.45 -10.95
N MET A 38 -37.34 -2.67 -10.41
CA MET A 38 -37.91 -3.89 -10.99
C MET A 38 -38.53 -4.83 -9.94
N PRO A 39 -39.57 -4.40 -9.21
CA PRO A 39 -40.24 -5.21 -8.20
C PRO A 39 -40.88 -6.46 -8.80
N GLY A 40 -40.76 -7.61 -8.12
CA GLY A 40 -41.32 -8.89 -8.56
C GLY A 40 -40.41 -9.72 -9.48
N THR A 41 -39.22 -9.23 -9.81
CA THR A 41 -38.21 -9.98 -10.59
C THR A 41 -37.13 -10.59 -9.69
N SER A 42 -36.36 -11.55 -10.22
CA SER A 42 -35.18 -12.11 -9.54
C SER A 42 -33.99 -11.13 -9.46
N LEU A 43 -34.10 -9.97 -10.11
CA LEU A 43 -33.06 -8.94 -10.16
C LEU A 43 -32.71 -8.43 -8.76
N GLY A 44 -33.66 -8.43 -7.83
CA GLY A 44 -33.41 -7.98 -6.46
C GLY A 44 -32.39 -8.85 -5.72
N GLN A 45 -32.54 -10.17 -5.81
CA GLN A 45 -31.60 -11.11 -5.19
C GLN A 45 -30.23 -11.05 -5.88
N GLN A 46 -30.20 -10.90 -7.20
CA GLN A 46 -28.95 -10.71 -7.95
C GLN A 46 -28.27 -9.38 -7.58
N SER A 47 -29.02 -8.32 -7.31
CA SER A 47 -28.48 -7.01 -6.92
C SER A 47 -27.81 -7.08 -5.54
N VAL A 48 -28.42 -7.78 -4.58
CA VAL A 48 -27.81 -8.00 -3.25
C VAL A 48 -26.50 -8.78 -3.37
N ASN A 49 -26.53 -9.90 -4.12
CA ASN A 49 -25.33 -10.72 -4.33
C ASN A 49 -24.24 -9.92 -5.05
N GLY A 50 -24.61 -9.15 -6.07
CA GLY A 50 -23.69 -8.28 -6.81
C GLY A 50 -23.03 -7.25 -5.89
N SER A 51 -23.80 -6.57 -5.04
CA SER A 51 -23.28 -5.62 -4.08
C SER A 51 -22.27 -6.25 -3.11
N GLN A 52 -22.57 -7.42 -2.56
CA GLN A 52 -21.64 -8.14 -1.66
C GLN A 52 -20.37 -8.60 -2.37
N LEU A 53 -20.47 -9.10 -3.60
CA LEU A 53 -19.30 -9.49 -4.40
C LEU A 53 -18.44 -8.28 -4.74
N THR A 54 -19.04 -7.15 -5.12
CA THR A 54 -18.33 -5.90 -5.38
C THR A 54 -17.64 -5.39 -4.11
N ALA A 55 -18.31 -5.41 -2.96
CA ALA A 55 -17.73 -5.02 -1.68
C ALA A 55 -16.51 -5.88 -1.32
N THR A 56 -16.64 -7.20 -1.49
CA THR A 56 -15.57 -8.15 -1.23
C THR A 56 -14.38 -7.94 -2.18
N ALA A 57 -14.65 -7.79 -3.47
CA ALA A 57 -13.61 -7.55 -4.46
C ALA A 57 -12.87 -6.24 -4.21
N LEU A 58 -13.59 -5.17 -3.89
CA LEU A 58 -12.99 -3.87 -3.55
C LEU A 58 -12.13 -3.97 -2.29
N GLY A 59 -12.62 -4.64 -1.25
CA GLY A 59 -11.86 -4.90 -0.03
C GLY A 59 -10.57 -5.66 -0.30
N ASN A 60 -10.62 -6.70 -1.13
CA ASN A 60 -9.42 -7.47 -1.51
C ASN A 60 -8.39 -6.63 -2.27
N VAL A 61 -8.84 -5.74 -3.17
CA VAL A 61 -7.93 -4.80 -3.86
C VAL A 61 -7.28 -3.85 -2.86
N CYS A 62 -8.05 -3.29 -1.92
CA CYS A 62 -7.50 -2.40 -0.90
C CYS A 62 -6.47 -3.11 -0.03
N LEU A 63 -6.76 -4.33 0.44
CA LEU A 63 -5.81 -5.14 1.21
C LEU A 63 -4.51 -5.38 0.42
N ARG A 64 -4.62 -5.72 -0.86
CA ARG A 64 -3.45 -5.95 -1.71
C ARG A 64 -2.62 -4.69 -1.92
N LEU A 65 -3.26 -3.53 -2.06
CA LEU A 65 -2.56 -2.25 -2.16
C LEU A 65 -1.82 -1.92 -0.86
N LEU A 66 -2.43 -2.20 0.30
CA LEU A 66 -1.77 -2.03 1.60
C LEU A 66 -0.60 -3.00 1.79
N GLU A 67 -0.69 -4.25 1.32
CA GLU A 67 0.48 -5.16 1.30
C GLU A 67 1.65 -4.58 0.48
N VAL A 68 1.36 -3.93 -0.65
CA VAL A 68 2.39 -3.27 -1.48
C VAL A 68 2.99 -2.07 -0.76
N VAL A 69 2.18 -1.30 -0.03
CA VAL A 69 2.63 -0.21 0.85
C VAL A 69 3.61 -0.73 1.89
N ASP A 70 3.27 -1.81 2.58
CA ASP A 70 4.13 -2.43 3.60
C ASP A 70 5.47 -2.90 3.02
N ILE A 71 5.45 -3.53 1.83
CA ILE A 71 6.66 -3.95 1.12
C ILE A 71 7.53 -2.75 0.74
N ALA A 72 6.92 -1.68 0.22
CA ALA A 72 7.65 -0.48 -0.21
C ALA A 72 8.34 0.21 0.98
N ASN A 73 7.62 0.38 2.10
CA ASN A 73 8.19 0.94 3.34
C ASN A 73 9.29 0.04 3.90
N GLY A 74 9.04 -1.27 4.01
CA GLY A 74 10.04 -2.21 4.53
C GLY A 74 11.32 -2.25 3.66
N THR A 75 11.19 -2.12 2.34
CA THR A 75 12.34 -2.04 1.43
C THR A 75 13.12 -0.75 1.62
N ALA A 76 12.42 0.39 1.74
CA ALA A 76 13.04 1.69 2.00
C ALA A 76 13.83 1.69 3.31
N ASP A 77 13.25 1.15 4.38
CA ASP A 77 13.88 1.10 5.70
C ASP A 77 15.10 0.16 5.72
N ASN A 78 15.00 -1.01 5.09
CA ASN A 78 16.14 -1.92 4.97
C ASN A 78 17.32 -1.30 4.21
N TYR A 79 17.04 -0.55 3.14
CA TYR A 79 18.09 0.10 2.37
C TYR A 79 18.78 1.21 3.18
N GLN A 80 18.00 2.03 3.89
CA GLN A 80 18.52 3.07 4.76
C GLN A 80 19.42 2.50 5.87
N ILE A 81 18.98 1.43 6.55
CA ILE A 81 19.78 0.75 7.59
C ILE A 81 21.11 0.25 7.00
N THR A 82 21.07 -0.36 5.81
CA THR A 82 22.28 -0.90 5.17
C THR A 82 23.29 0.20 4.83
N GLU A 83 22.82 1.36 4.37
CA GLU A 83 23.69 2.51 4.08
C GLU A 83 24.29 3.11 5.36
N GLU A 84 23.51 3.22 6.44
CA GLU A 84 24.00 3.68 7.74
C GLU A 84 25.09 2.76 8.30
N ASP A 85 24.92 1.43 8.22
CA ASP A 85 25.93 0.44 8.61
C ASP A 85 27.20 0.54 7.75
N PHE A 86 27.04 0.69 6.44
CA PHE A 86 28.17 0.86 5.51
C PHE A 86 28.96 2.15 5.81
N ALA A 87 28.27 3.28 6.01
CA ALA A 87 28.88 4.55 6.36
C ALA A 87 29.62 4.49 7.72
N ALA A 88 29.07 3.78 8.70
CA ALA A 88 29.72 3.55 9.98
C ALA A 88 31.01 2.72 9.84
N ALA A 89 30.98 1.63 9.06
CA ALA A 89 32.16 0.83 8.77
C ALA A 89 33.26 1.64 8.06
N LEU A 90 32.87 2.47 7.08
CA LEU A 90 33.79 3.34 6.36
C LEU A 90 34.42 4.39 7.28
N SER A 91 33.63 5.00 8.17
CA SER A 91 34.13 5.95 9.16
C SER A 91 35.09 5.30 10.16
N ALA A 92 34.83 4.06 10.59
CA ALA A 92 35.73 3.32 11.47
C ALA A 92 37.09 3.07 10.81
N MET A 93 37.10 2.68 9.53
CA MET A 93 38.35 2.52 8.76
C MET A 93 39.13 3.83 8.60
N ASP A 94 38.46 4.94 8.29
CA ASP A 94 39.12 6.26 8.19
C ASP A 94 39.75 6.67 9.52
N THR A 95 39.10 6.33 10.64
CA THR A 95 39.59 6.61 11.99
C THR A 95 40.84 5.77 12.33
N GLU A 96 40.87 4.49 11.95
CA GLU A 96 42.06 3.62 12.11
C GLU A 96 43.25 4.08 11.25
N ILE A 97 43.01 4.52 10.02
CA ILE A 97 44.07 5.05 9.13
C ILE A 97 44.66 6.35 9.69
N ARG A 98 43.86 7.16 10.40
CA ARG A 98 44.28 8.46 10.94
C ARG A 98 44.91 8.39 12.33
N THR A 99 44.96 7.22 12.97
CA THR A 99 45.75 6.99 14.19
C THR A 99 47.11 6.38 13.80
N PRO A 100 48.18 7.18 13.64
CA PRO A 100 49.52 6.62 13.55
C PRO A 100 49.87 6.01 14.92
N ASP A 101 50.40 4.79 14.84
CA ASP A 101 50.97 3.97 15.90
C ASP A 101 51.46 4.78 17.13
N ARG A 102 50.97 4.40 18.31
CA ARG A 102 51.51 4.83 19.61
C ARG A 102 52.11 3.64 20.33
#